data_AF-F4PYT3-F1
#
_entry.id   AF-F4PYT3-F1
#
_cell.length_a   1.000
_cell.length_b   1.000
_cell.length_c   1.000
_cell.angle_alpha   90.00
_cell.angle_beta   90.00
_cell.angle_gamma   90.00
#
_symmetry.space_group_name_H-M   'P 1'
#
loop_
_entity.id
_entity.type
_entity.pdbx_description
1 polymer ?
#
loop_
_entity_poly.entity_id
_entity_poly.type
_entity_poly.pdbx_seq_one_letter_code
_entity_poly.pdbx_strand_id
1 'polypeptide(L)'
;MLDKTQITVNQITELLEEAKESYKNDIKELNEEIEKLTKTRKELLEFQKVVDISMIADPVTLVVGGVKFQASKATLTSIKGTYFDAMLSGDIKITSVTGKPNTFFIDRDGTNFAYILNYLRDHDAVIFPASIKSAIERELQFYKITIPEPPCSMLDHVQMAPVYEWLGSHKKLNLIYKATKDGFEAKSFHDKCDGKGATITFIKSIEGEVFGGYNSQSWNSDNNQDGYGDTNCFIFTIINNYGREPTKFVAIPGFTDGYVYGYSTHGPMFGSDIQICSNSNNDINSYSGFPHHYHESSKISQGRYTFCSFDEIAMEEIEVFTTD
;
A
#
# COMPACT_ATOMS: atom_id res chain seq x y z
N MET A 1 -27.67 79.39 58.70
CA MET A 1 -26.42 78.89 58.09
C MET A 1 -26.71 77.48 57.59
N LEU A 2 -27.13 77.32 56.34
CA LEU A 2 -27.08 76.00 55.70
C LEU A 2 -25.60 75.77 55.40
N ASP A 3 -24.98 74.99 56.30
CA ASP A 3 -23.55 74.95 56.55
C ASP A 3 -22.81 74.25 55.41
N LYS A 4 -21.63 74.75 55.06
CA LYS A 4 -20.83 74.38 53.86
C LYS A 4 -20.68 72.87 53.68
N THR A 5 -20.70 72.13 54.79
CA THR A 5 -20.72 70.67 54.88
C THR A 5 -21.80 70.01 54.00
N GLN A 6 -23.02 70.53 53.96
CA GLN A 6 -24.10 69.91 53.16
C GLN A 6 -23.86 70.07 51.65
N ILE A 7 -23.28 71.20 51.24
CA ILE A 7 -22.92 71.47 49.84
C ILE A 7 -21.78 70.53 49.41
N THR A 8 -20.77 70.37 50.26
CA THR A 8 -19.64 69.46 50.00
C THR A 8 -20.08 67.99 49.94
N VAL A 9 -21.00 67.55 50.82
CA VAL A 9 -21.55 66.19 50.77
C VAL A 9 -22.31 65.94 49.46
N ASN A 10 -23.11 66.90 49.00
CA ASN A 10 -23.84 66.78 47.74
C ASN A 10 -22.87 66.70 46.54
N GLN A 11 -21.83 67.52 46.50
CA GLN A 11 -20.80 67.49 45.45
C GLN A 11 -20.02 66.17 45.43
N ILE A 12 -19.65 65.65 46.60
CA ILE A 12 -18.99 64.33 46.70
C ILE A 12 -19.92 63.23 46.21
N THR A 13 -21.21 63.29 46.55
CA THR A 13 -22.21 62.29 46.13
C THR A 13 -22.39 62.29 44.62
N GLU A 14 -22.43 63.47 44.00
CA GLU A 14 -22.54 63.64 42.54
C GLU A 14 -21.31 63.08 41.82
N LEU A 15 -20.11 63.42 42.27
CA LEU A 15 -18.84 62.85 41.75
C LEU A 15 -18.77 61.33 41.92
N LEU A 16 -19.33 60.79 43.02
CA LEU A 16 -19.35 59.35 43.27
C LEU A 16 -20.28 58.61 42.30
N GLU A 17 -21.41 59.22 41.93
CA GLU A 17 -22.34 58.65 40.95
C GLU A 17 -21.79 58.76 39.52
N GLU A 18 -21.14 59.87 39.17
CA GLU A 18 -20.43 59.99 37.88
C GLU A 18 -19.33 58.93 37.74
N ALA A 19 -18.53 58.71 38.79
CA ALA A 19 -17.50 57.69 38.80
C ALA A 19 -18.10 56.27 38.66
N LYS A 20 -19.21 55.97 39.34
CA LYS A 20 -19.90 54.67 39.21
C LYS A 20 -20.41 54.42 37.79
N GLU A 21 -21.01 55.42 37.15
CA GLU A 21 -21.53 55.26 35.80
C GLU A 21 -20.39 55.12 34.78
N SER A 22 -19.27 55.84 34.99
CA SER A 22 -18.05 55.64 34.20
C SER A 22 -17.52 54.21 34.31
N TYR A 23 -17.35 53.69 35.53
CA TYR A 23 -16.88 52.32 35.72
C TYR A 23 -17.82 51.27 35.12
N LYS A 24 -19.12 51.52 35.16
CA LYS A 24 -20.12 50.62 34.56
C LYS A 24 -20.03 50.61 33.03
N ASN A 25 -19.74 51.75 32.41
CA ASN A 25 -19.49 51.84 30.97
C ASN A 25 -18.18 51.13 30.60
N ASP A 26 -17.10 51.34 31.35
CA ASP A 26 -15.81 50.67 31.12
C ASP A 26 -15.96 49.14 31.23
N ILE A 27 -16.68 48.64 32.23
CA ILE A 27 -16.97 47.21 32.39
C ILE A 27 -17.76 46.67 31.20
N LYS A 28 -18.70 47.46 30.66
CA LYS A 28 -19.49 47.07 29.51
C LYS A 28 -18.61 46.95 28.25
N GLU A 29 -17.77 47.95 27.98
CA GLU A 29 -16.83 47.91 26.84
C GLU A 29 -15.86 46.74 26.95
N LEU A 30 -15.30 46.48 28.14
CA LEU A 30 -14.38 45.37 28.37
C LEU A 30 -15.04 44.01 28.10
N ASN A 31 -16.32 43.85 28.49
CA ASN A 31 -17.06 42.62 28.23
C ASN A 31 -17.33 42.41 26.74
N GLU A 32 -17.65 43.48 26.00
CA GLU A 32 -17.83 43.43 24.54
C GLU A 32 -16.51 43.05 23.83
N GLU A 33 -15.36 43.54 24.30
CA GLU A 33 -14.04 43.18 23.76
C GLU A 33 -13.66 41.72 24.08
N ILE A 34 -13.93 41.25 25.29
CA ILE A 34 -13.72 39.83 25.68
C ILE A 34 -14.56 38.91 24.80
N GLU A 35 -15.82 39.26 24.52
CA GLU A 35 -16.69 38.45 23.66
C GLU A 35 -16.14 38.37 22.23
N LYS A 36 -15.67 39.50 21.69
CA LYS A 36 -15.03 39.57 20.37
C LYS A 36 -13.75 38.74 20.31
N LEU A 37 -12.87 38.86 21.30
CA LEU A 37 -11.63 38.06 21.37
C LEU A 37 -11.91 36.56 21.48
N THR A 38 -12.94 36.19 22.24
CA THR A 38 -13.35 34.79 22.41
C THR A 38 -13.85 34.21 21.10
N LYS A 39 -14.62 34.98 20.33
CA LYS A 39 -15.08 34.59 18.99
C LYS A 39 -13.90 34.41 18.01
N THR A 40 -13.00 35.39 17.91
CA THR A 40 -11.81 35.29 17.05
C THR A 40 -10.94 34.09 17.41
N ARG A 41 -10.76 33.80 18.71
CA ARG A 41 -10.01 32.63 19.16
C ARG A 41 -10.67 31.32 18.73
N LYS A 42 -12.01 31.24 18.78
CA LYS A 42 -12.75 30.05 18.32
C LYS A 42 -12.60 29.85 16.81
N GLU A 43 -12.72 30.91 16.02
CA GLU A 43 -12.50 30.88 14.57
C GLU A 43 -11.07 30.45 14.23
N LEU A 44 -10.06 30.95 14.96
CA LEU A 44 -8.67 30.55 14.80
C LEU A 44 -8.45 29.06 15.13
N LEU A 45 -9.08 28.56 16.18
CA LEU A 45 -9.02 27.14 16.57
C LEU A 45 -9.70 26.23 15.53
N GLU A 46 -10.78 26.69 14.90
CA GLU A 46 -11.42 25.97 13.79
C GLU A 46 -10.53 26.00 12.55
N PHE A 47 -9.91 27.13 12.23
CA PHE A 47 -8.94 27.23 11.13
C PHE A 47 -7.70 26.34 11.34
N GLN A 48 -7.20 26.26 12.58
CA GLN A 48 -6.11 25.35 12.96
C GLN A 48 -6.47 23.86 12.82
N LYS A 49 -7.76 23.48 12.85
CA LYS A 49 -8.16 22.09 12.57
C LYS A 49 -8.13 21.76 11.08
N VAL A 50 -8.23 22.76 10.22
CA VAL A 50 -8.17 22.59 8.76
C VAL A 50 -6.72 22.61 8.25
N VAL A 51 -5.84 23.34 8.95
CA VAL A 51 -4.41 23.38 8.65
C VAL A 51 -3.67 22.36 9.51
N ASP A 52 -3.26 21.25 8.92
CA ASP A 52 -2.35 20.32 9.60
C ASP A 52 -0.94 20.93 9.65
N ILE A 53 -0.66 21.70 10.71
CA ILE A 53 0.63 22.37 10.95
C ILE A 53 1.78 21.33 11.04
N SER A 54 1.48 20.06 11.28
CA SER A 54 2.48 18.98 11.22
C SER A 54 3.01 18.72 9.81
N MET A 55 2.28 19.13 8.76
CA MET A 55 2.75 19.14 7.37
C MET A 55 3.66 20.33 7.04
N ILE A 56 3.70 21.35 7.90
CA ILE A 56 4.58 22.54 7.80
C ILE A 56 5.75 22.38 8.78
N ALA A 57 6.46 21.25 8.70
CA ALA A 57 7.74 21.10 9.39
C ALA A 57 8.85 21.70 8.52
N ASP A 58 9.79 22.42 9.14
CA ASP A 58 11.02 22.85 8.46
C ASP A 58 11.65 21.64 7.74
N PRO A 59 11.92 21.73 6.43
CA PRO A 59 12.43 20.60 5.68
C PRO A 59 13.80 20.19 6.21
N VAL A 60 13.95 18.91 6.51
CA VAL A 60 15.25 18.33 6.83
C VAL A 60 16.03 18.21 5.53
N THR A 61 17.19 18.87 5.48
CA THR A 61 18.10 18.81 4.34
C THR A 61 19.15 17.73 4.60
N LEU A 62 19.20 16.72 3.73
CA LEU A 62 20.21 15.67 3.72
C LEU A 62 21.20 15.93 2.59
N VAL A 63 22.49 16.00 2.90
CA VAL A 63 23.57 16.11 1.92
C VAL A 63 24.26 14.74 1.85
N VAL A 64 23.84 13.91 0.90
CA VAL A 64 24.32 12.52 0.74
C VAL A 64 25.33 12.49 -0.40
N GLY A 65 26.60 12.22 -0.09
CA GLY A 65 27.66 12.17 -1.11
C GLY A 65 27.82 13.47 -1.91
N GLY A 66 27.46 14.61 -1.30
CA GLY A 66 27.45 15.93 -1.93
C GLY A 66 26.13 16.31 -2.62
N VAL A 67 25.22 15.37 -2.83
CA VAL A 67 23.90 15.62 -3.42
C VAL A 67 22.90 16.04 -2.34
N LYS A 68 22.12 17.09 -2.60
CA LYS A 68 21.15 17.64 -1.63
C LYS A 68 19.76 17.05 -1.84
N PHE A 69 19.17 16.56 -0.77
CA PHE A 69 17.80 16.06 -0.71
C PHE A 69 17.04 16.78 0.41
N GLN A 70 15.73 16.91 0.24
CA GLN A 70 14.84 17.52 1.24
C GLN A 70 13.63 16.62 1.48
N ALA A 71 13.27 16.46 2.75
CA ALA A 71 12.10 15.72 3.20
C ALA A 71 11.61 16.21 4.55
N SER A 72 10.37 15.83 4.91
CA SER A 72 9.84 16.11 6.25
C SER A 72 10.47 15.16 7.27
N LYS A 73 10.48 15.57 8.55
CA LYS A 73 10.82 14.67 9.66
C LYS A 73 9.92 13.42 9.63
N ALA A 74 8.63 13.58 9.36
CA ALA A 74 7.67 12.48 9.32
C ALA A 74 8.06 11.40 8.29
N THR A 75 8.46 11.80 7.07
CA THR A 75 8.97 10.88 6.05
C THR A 75 10.23 10.16 6.51
N LEU A 76 11.20 10.89 7.06
CA LEU A 76 12.46 10.29 7.48
C LEU A 76 12.30 9.37 8.71
N THR A 77 11.30 9.61 9.55
CA THR A 77 10.98 8.78 10.71
C THR A 77 9.78 7.83 10.48
N SER A 78 9.38 7.61 9.22
CA SER A 78 8.20 6.81 8.88
C SER A 78 8.37 5.34 9.27
N ILE A 79 9.61 4.84 9.24
CA ILE A 79 9.98 3.49 9.64
C ILE A 79 10.84 3.55 10.90
N LYS A 80 10.36 2.89 11.97
CA LYS A 80 11.04 2.87 13.28
C LYS A 80 12.29 2.00 13.30
N GLY A 81 13.29 2.42 14.08
CA GLY A 81 14.56 1.70 14.24
C GLY A 81 15.54 1.86 13.07
N THR A 82 15.18 2.65 12.06
CA THR A 82 16.08 3.00 10.95
C THR A 82 17.14 4.01 11.39
N TYR A 83 18.16 4.19 10.55
CA TYR A 83 19.18 5.23 10.73
C TYR A 83 18.55 6.62 10.90
N PHE A 84 17.57 6.96 10.04
CA PHE A 84 16.90 8.26 10.05
C PHE A 84 16.01 8.46 11.27
N ASP A 85 15.30 7.43 11.72
CA ASP A 85 14.50 7.47 12.94
C ASP A 85 15.39 7.73 14.16
N ALA A 86 16.48 6.98 14.33
CA ALA A 86 17.43 7.19 15.43
C ALA A 86 18.14 8.55 15.38
N MET A 87 18.44 9.03 14.17
CA MET A 87 19.07 10.32 13.94
C MET A 87 18.17 11.50 14.32
N LEU A 88 16.85 11.38 14.12
CA LEU A 88 15.89 12.47 14.30
C LEU A 88 15.00 12.33 15.55
N SER A 89 14.98 11.17 16.21
CA SER A 89 14.21 10.91 17.44
C SER A 89 14.74 11.67 18.66
N GLY A 90 15.98 12.15 18.62
CA GLY A 90 16.57 13.02 19.65
C GLY A 90 17.56 12.34 20.60
N ASP A 91 17.79 11.03 20.46
CA ASP A 91 18.77 10.29 21.27
C ASP A 91 20.23 10.59 20.85
N ILE A 92 20.42 11.11 19.64
CA ILE A 92 21.72 11.50 19.10
C ILE A 92 21.74 13.02 18.94
N LYS A 93 22.58 13.72 19.72
CA LYS A 93 22.88 15.15 19.50
C LYS A 93 23.71 15.31 18.23
N ILE A 94 23.09 15.20 17.08
CA ILE A 94 23.73 15.49 15.79
C ILE A 94 23.63 17.00 15.59
N THR A 95 24.63 17.73 16.08
CA THR A 95 24.81 19.12 15.69
C THR A 95 25.06 19.18 14.20
N SER A 96 24.31 20.02 13.48
CA SER A 96 24.58 20.30 12.07
C SER A 96 26.05 20.66 11.87
N VAL A 97 26.78 19.80 11.15
CA VAL A 97 28.20 20.01 10.80
C VAL A 97 28.36 21.26 9.92
N THR A 98 27.26 21.71 9.29
CA THR A 98 27.24 22.84 8.37
C THR A 98 26.93 24.18 9.05
N GLY A 99 26.66 24.19 10.36
CA GLY A 99 26.24 25.41 11.09
C GLY A 99 24.82 25.90 10.77
N LYS A 100 24.11 25.24 9.84
CA LYS A 100 22.71 25.53 9.49
C LYS A 100 21.77 24.57 10.21
N PRO A 101 20.71 25.05 10.91
CA PRO A 101 19.73 24.16 11.53
C PRO A 101 19.11 23.22 10.47
N ASN A 102 18.78 21.99 10.88
CA ASN A 102 18.12 20.96 10.07
C ASN A 102 18.86 20.53 8.77
N THR A 103 20.17 20.78 8.67
CA THR A 103 21.01 20.30 7.55
C THR A 103 22.02 19.28 8.04
N PHE A 104 22.03 18.10 7.44
CA PHE A 104 22.88 16.99 7.85
C PHE A 104 23.67 16.43 6.67
N PHE A 105 24.95 16.13 6.90
CA PHE A 105 25.81 15.48 5.90
C PHE A 105 25.89 13.98 6.18
N ILE A 106 25.76 13.19 5.11
CA ILE A 106 25.85 11.73 5.13
C ILE A 106 26.94 11.33 4.13
N ASP A 107 28.01 10.73 4.64
CA ASP A 107 29.15 10.25 3.86
C ASP A 107 28.83 8.90 3.20
N ARG A 108 27.90 8.93 2.25
CA ARG A 108 27.39 7.78 1.48
C ARG A 108 27.17 8.18 0.02
N ASP A 109 26.95 7.20 -0.85
CA ASP A 109 26.65 7.48 -2.25
C ASP A 109 25.23 8.07 -2.41
N GLY A 110 25.16 9.32 -2.87
CA GLY A 110 23.90 10.02 -3.11
C GLY A 110 23.20 9.65 -4.42
N THR A 111 23.88 8.92 -5.32
CA THR A 111 23.43 8.69 -6.71
C THR A 111 22.02 8.08 -6.78
N ASN A 112 21.75 7.06 -5.96
CA ASN A 112 20.48 6.33 -5.95
C ASN A 112 19.61 6.65 -4.72
N PHE A 113 19.97 7.67 -3.94
CA PHE A 113 19.29 7.98 -2.69
C PHE A 113 17.83 8.42 -2.89
N ALA A 114 17.49 8.95 -4.07
CA ALA A 114 16.11 9.32 -4.42
C ALA A 114 15.13 8.13 -4.30
N TYR A 115 15.55 6.92 -4.64
CA TYR A 115 14.72 5.71 -4.54
C TYR A 115 14.41 5.35 -3.09
N ILE A 116 15.41 5.43 -2.21
CA ILE A 116 15.25 5.21 -0.77
C ILE A 116 14.31 6.25 -0.18
N LEU A 117 14.48 7.51 -0.61
CA LEU A 117 13.64 8.60 -0.15
C LEU A 117 12.18 8.45 -0.60
N ASN A 118 11.93 7.96 -1.81
CA ASN A 118 10.59 7.66 -2.28
C ASN A 118 9.97 6.52 -1.48
N TYR A 119 10.69 5.41 -1.28
CA TYR A 119 10.22 4.33 -0.42
C TYR A 119 9.86 4.79 1.00
N LEU A 120 10.59 5.74 1.58
CA LEU A 120 10.24 6.32 2.89
C LEU A 120 8.97 7.20 2.86
N ARG A 121 8.56 7.69 1.69
CA ARG A 121 7.35 8.53 1.48
C ARG A 121 6.10 7.70 1.24
N ASP A 122 6.19 6.70 0.37
CA ASP A 122 5.05 5.94 -0.13
C ASP A 122 4.98 4.50 0.42
N HIS A 123 6.07 4.00 1.00
CA HIS A 123 6.24 2.60 1.39
C HIS A 123 6.10 1.62 0.22
N ASP A 124 6.38 2.07 -0.99
CA ASP A 124 6.28 1.29 -2.20
C ASP A 124 7.66 0.77 -2.66
N ALA A 125 7.84 -0.54 -2.56
CA ALA A 125 9.08 -1.23 -2.94
C ALA A 125 9.20 -1.48 -4.45
N VAL A 126 8.15 -1.20 -5.24
CA VAL A 126 8.12 -1.41 -6.70
C VAL A 126 9.11 -0.49 -7.43
N ILE A 127 9.57 0.59 -6.79
CA ILE A 127 10.32 1.67 -7.43
C ILE A 127 11.78 1.30 -7.74
N PHE A 128 12.29 0.13 -7.33
CA PHE A 128 13.71 -0.20 -7.50
C PHE A 128 14.03 -0.86 -8.86
N PRO A 129 14.75 -0.18 -9.78
CA PRO A 129 15.10 -0.77 -11.07
C PRO A 129 16.11 -1.91 -10.91
N ALA A 130 15.90 -3.03 -11.62
CA ALA A 130 16.75 -4.22 -11.52
C ALA A 130 18.24 -3.94 -11.78
N SER A 131 18.56 -3.01 -12.70
CA SER A 131 19.94 -2.64 -13.07
C SER A 131 20.75 -2.02 -11.93
N ILE A 132 20.09 -1.43 -10.94
CA ILE A 132 20.72 -0.75 -9.80
C ILE A 132 20.32 -1.33 -8.45
N LYS A 133 19.55 -2.42 -8.44
CA LYS A 133 19.02 -3.08 -7.23
C LYS A 133 20.11 -3.37 -6.19
N SER A 134 21.23 -4.00 -6.59
CA SER A 134 22.33 -4.28 -5.66
C SER A 134 23.02 -3.03 -5.10
N ALA A 135 22.97 -1.90 -5.81
CA ALA A 135 23.49 -0.63 -5.27
C ALA A 135 22.55 -0.06 -4.22
N ILE A 136 21.25 -0.10 -4.48
CA ILE A 136 20.21 0.34 -3.54
C ILE A 136 20.20 -0.54 -2.28
N GLU A 137 20.29 -1.86 -2.42
CA GLU A 137 20.32 -2.82 -1.30
C GLU A 137 21.48 -2.54 -0.33
N ARG A 138 22.67 -2.21 -0.84
CA ARG A 138 23.81 -1.83 0.01
C ARG A 138 23.52 -0.58 0.84
N GLU A 139 22.83 0.39 0.25
CA GLU A 139 22.45 1.62 0.96
C GLU A 139 21.32 1.36 1.97
N LEU A 140 20.30 0.58 1.62
CA LEU A 140 19.23 0.17 2.54
C LEU A 140 19.78 -0.54 3.78
N GLN A 141 20.76 -1.44 3.59
CA GLN A 141 21.46 -2.09 4.69
C GLN A 141 22.16 -1.08 5.61
N PHE A 142 22.86 -0.09 5.03
CA PHE A 142 23.49 0.98 5.81
C PHE A 142 22.46 1.79 6.61
N TYR A 143 21.35 2.18 5.98
CA TYR A 143 20.28 2.94 6.63
C TYR A 143 19.39 2.09 7.55
N LYS A 144 19.67 0.78 7.69
CA LYS A 144 18.86 -0.18 8.46
C LYS A 144 17.39 -0.16 8.04
N ILE A 145 17.15 -0.01 6.74
CA ILE A 145 15.81 -0.08 6.15
C ILE A 145 15.62 -1.48 5.60
N THR A 146 14.64 -2.20 6.14
CA THR A 146 14.21 -3.50 5.63
C THR A 146 13.00 -3.31 4.74
N ILE A 147 13.07 -3.83 3.52
CA ILE A 147 11.91 -3.93 2.62
C ILE A 147 11.19 -5.23 2.97
N PRO A 148 9.86 -5.22 3.20
CA PRO A 148 9.10 -6.45 3.35
C PRO A 148 9.22 -7.30 2.09
N GLU A 149 9.46 -8.61 2.24
CA GLU A 149 9.45 -9.52 1.10
C GLU A 149 8.11 -9.47 0.34
N PRO A 150 8.11 -9.67 -0.99
CA PRO A 150 6.88 -9.79 -1.75
C PRO A 150 6.04 -10.97 -1.22
N PRO A 151 4.70 -10.88 -1.29
CA PRO A 151 3.84 -11.91 -0.71
C PRO A 151 4.01 -13.27 -1.41
N CYS A 152 4.16 -13.26 -2.75
CA CYS A 152 4.41 -14.44 -3.56
C CYS A 152 5.91 -14.75 -3.57
N SER A 153 6.31 -15.93 -3.11
CA SER A 153 7.74 -16.27 -2.99
C SER A 153 8.42 -16.56 -4.34
N MET A 154 7.62 -16.67 -5.41
CA MET A 154 8.08 -16.94 -6.77
C MET A 154 8.42 -15.67 -7.55
N LEU A 155 8.09 -14.49 -7.02
CA LEU A 155 8.15 -13.22 -7.73
C LEU A 155 8.92 -12.18 -6.91
N ASP A 156 9.64 -11.29 -7.58
CA ASP A 156 10.17 -10.09 -6.93
C ASP A 156 9.15 -8.93 -6.93
N HIS A 157 9.51 -7.81 -6.30
CA HIS A 157 8.64 -6.63 -6.23
C HIS A 157 8.26 -6.06 -7.61
N VAL A 158 9.17 -6.12 -8.58
CA VAL A 158 8.92 -5.60 -9.94
C VAL A 158 7.91 -6.50 -10.64
N GLN A 159 8.06 -7.80 -10.51
CA GLN A 159 7.15 -8.79 -11.08
C GLN A 159 5.77 -8.79 -10.40
N MET A 160 5.69 -8.43 -9.12
CA MET A 160 4.43 -8.27 -8.38
C MET A 160 3.67 -6.98 -8.75
N ALA A 161 4.34 -5.95 -9.26
CA ALA A 161 3.73 -4.66 -9.58
C ALA A 161 2.48 -4.75 -10.48
N PRO A 162 2.51 -5.42 -11.66
CA PRO A 162 1.33 -5.53 -12.52
C PRO A 162 0.16 -6.25 -11.82
N VAL A 163 0.44 -7.15 -10.89
CA VAL A 163 -0.59 -7.87 -10.13
C VAL A 163 -1.40 -6.92 -9.25
N TYR A 164 -0.72 -6.01 -8.54
CA TYR A 164 -1.40 -5.00 -7.72
C TYR A 164 -2.21 -4.02 -8.58
N GLU A 165 -1.72 -3.68 -9.78
CA GLU A 165 -2.50 -2.88 -10.73
C GLU A 165 -3.77 -3.62 -11.16
N TRP A 166 -3.68 -4.92 -11.45
CA TRP A 166 -4.81 -5.73 -11.89
C TRP A 166 -5.87 -5.95 -10.81
N LEU A 167 -5.47 -6.12 -9.56
CA LEU A 167 -6.37 -6.30 -8.41
C LEU A 167 -6.98 -4.97 -7.93
N GLY A 168 -6.41 -3.84 -8.34
CA GLY A 168 -6.66 -2.53 -7.73
C GLY A 168 -5.72 -2.30 -6.54
N SER A 169 -5.16 -1.09 -6.43
CA SER A 169 -4.15 -0.76 -5.42
C SER A 169 -4.63 -1.04 -3.98
N HIS A 170 -3.68 -1.41 -3.10
CA HIS A 170 -3.88 -1.62 -1.65
C HIS A 170 -4.54 -2.93 -1.20
N LYS A 171 -4.64 -3.96 -2.06
CA LYS A 171 -5.07 -5.29 -1.61
C LYS A 171 -4.03 -5.99 -0.74
N LYS A 172 -4.46 -6.51 0.41
CA LYS A 172 -3.60 -7.32 1.27
C LYS A 172 -3.67 -8.77 0.83
N LEU A 173 -2.53 -9.33 0.47
CA LEU A 173 -2.43 -10.75 0.09
C LEU A 173 -2.07 -11.59 1.32
N ASN A 174 -2.93 -12.54 1.69
CA ASN A 174 -2.69 -13.47 2.80
C ASN A 174 -2.57 -14.90 2.26
N LEU A 175 -1.40 -15.51 2.40
CA LEU A 175 -1.14 -16.88 1.94
C LEU A 175 -2.03 -17.88 2.68
N ILE A 176 -2.82 -18.66 1.94
CA ILE A 176 -3.69 -19.71 2.50
C ILE A 176 -3.28 -21.12 2.09
N TYR A 177 -2.58 -21.27 0.97
CA TYR A 177 -2.09 -22.54 0.46
C TYR A 177 -0.74 -22.35 -0.24
N LYS A 178 0.21 -23.22 0.08
CA LYS A 178 1.51 -23.32 -0.60
C LYS A 178 1.80 -24.80 -0.86
N ALA A 179 1.81 -25.24 -2.11
CA ALA A 179 1.85 -26.65 -2.45
C ALA A 179 3.10 -27.37 -1.92
N THR A 180 4.27 -26.71 -1.93
CA THR A 180 5.50 -27.29 -1.35
C THR A 180 5.44 -27.49 0.16
N LYS A 181 4.49 -26.83 0.85
CA LYS A 181 4.25 -26.95 2.29
C LYS A 181 3.05 -27.84 2.62
N ASP A 182 1.95 -27.67 1.88
CA ASP A 182 0.65 -28.27 2.17
C ASP A 182 0.35 -29.53 1.32
N GLY A 183 1.19 -29.81 0.31
CA GLY A 183 1.07 -30.92 -0.63
C GLY A 183 0.38 -30.54 -1.94
N PHE A 184 0.70 -31.23 -3.03
CA PHE A 184 0.22 -30.98 -4.40
C PHE A 184 -1.06 -31.75 -4.77
N GLU A 185 -1.71 -32.40 -3.82
CA GLU A 185 -2.97 -33.10 -4.05
C GLU A 185 -4.14 -32.09 -4.12
N ALA A 186 -5.13 -32.37 -4.97
CA ALA A 186 -6.37 -31.58 -5.07
C ALA A 186 -7.06 -31.43 -3.71
N LYS A 187 -7.01 -32.48 -2.89
CA LYS A 187 -7.51 -32.45 -1.52
C LYS A 187 -6.83 -31.38 -0.66
N SER A 188 -5.50 -31.24 -0.76
CA SER A 188 -4.75 -30.23 0.01
C SER A 188 -5.14 -28.81 -0.40
N PHE A 189 -5.34 -28.58 -1.69
CA PHE A 189 -5.85 -27.30 -2.20
C PHE A 189 -7.24 -27.00 -1.64
N HIS A 190 -8.20 -27.91 -1.78
CA HIS A 190 -9.58 -27.69 -1.35
C HIS A 190 -9.72 -27.53 0.17
N ASP A 191 -8.97 -28.32 0.96
CA ASP A 191 -8.94 -28.18 2.44
C ASP A 191 -8.53 -26.76 2.88
N LYS A 192 -7.75 -26.05 2.06
CA LYS A 192 -7.22 -24.72 2.36
C LYS A 192 -7.99 -23.58 1.71
N CYS A 193 -8.46 -23.78 0.48
CA CYS A 193 -8.96 -22.72 -0.41
C CYS A 193 -10.50 -22.64 -0.46
N ASP A 194 -11.21 -23.73 -0.19
CA ASP A 194 -12.68 -23.73 -0.29
C ASP A 194 -13.30 -22.77 0.74
N GLY A 195 -14.29 -21.99 0.29
CA GLY A 195 -15.03 -21.06 1.13
C GLY A 195 -14.22 -19.86 1.66
N LYS A 196 -13.07 -19.51 1.05
CA LYS A 196 -12.19 -18.42 1.50
C LYS A 196 -12.44 -17.06 0.86
N GLY A 197 -13.49 -16.90 0.06
CA GLY A 197 -13.73 -15.66 -0.68
C GLY A 197 -12.82 -15.54 -1.91
N ALA A 198 -12.64 -14.29 -2.36
CA ALA A 198 -11.84 -14.00 -3.53
C ALA A 198 -10.36 -14.32 -3.31
N THR A 199 -9.73 -14.92 -4.31
CA THR A 199 -8.34 -15.37 -4.22
C THR A 199 -7.58 -15.14 -5.51
N ILE A 200 -6.28 -14.92 -5.37
CA ILE A 200 -5.32 -14.96 -6.47
C ILE A 200 -4.43 -16.19 -6.31
N THR A 201 -4.26 -16.93 -7.40
CA THR A 201 -3.46 -18.16 -7.48
C THR A 201 -2.27 -17.92 -8.40
N PHE A 202 -1.08 -18.23 -7.91
CA PHE A 202 0.17 -18.23 -8.67
C PHE A 202 0.67 -19.66 -8.82
N ILE A 203 1.14 -20.00 -10.01
CA ILE A 203 1.59 -21.33 -10.40
C ILE A 203 2.95 -21.18 -11.06
N LYS A 204 3.93 -21.98 -10.62
CA LYS A 204 5.25 -22.06 -11.24
C LYS A 204 5.44 -23.44 -11.86
N SER A 205 5.76 -23.48 -13.15
CA SER A 205 6.14 -24.70 -13.85
C SER A 205 7.56 -25.14 -13.46
N ILE A 206 7.90 -26.41 -13.72
CA ILE A 206 9.29 -26.88 -13.61
C ILE A 206 10.26 -26.20 -14.60
N GLU A 207 9.75 -25.55 -15.64
CA GLU A 207 10.53 -24.78 -16.62
C GLU A 207 10.72 -23.31 -16.20
N GLY A 208 10.11 -22.90 -15.08
CA GLY A 208 10.32 -21.60 -14.46
C GLY A 208 9.35 -20.50 -14.90
N GLU A 209 8.36 -20.80 -15.76
CA GLU A 209 7.27 -19.86 -16.03
C GLU A 209 6.39 -19.67 -14.80
N VAL A 210 5.87 -18.46 -14.63
CA VAL A 210 4.94 -18.11 -13.56
C VAL A 210 3.69 -17.48 -14.16
N PHE A 211 2.55 -18.13 -13.92
CA PHE A 211 1.24 -17.78 -14.43
C PHE A 211 0.16 -18.09 -13.38
N GLY A 212 -1.10 -17.83 -13.68
CA GLY A 212 -2.18 -18.16 -12.76
C GLY A 212 -3.47 -17.41 -13.04
N GLY A 213 -4.27 -17.20 -11.99
CA GLY A 213 -5.55 -16.53 -12.13
C GLY A 213 -6.14 -16.02 -10.82
N TYR A 214 -7.09 -15.12 -10.97
CA TYR A 214 -7.89 -14.52 -9.93
C TYR A 214 -9.32 -15.05 -10.02
N ASN A 215 -9.78 -15.64 -8.93
CA ASN A 215 -11.17 -16.04 -8.72
C ASN A 215 -11.85 -14.98 -7.84
N SER A 216 -12.85 -14.29 -8.39
CA SER A 216 -13.62 -13.26 -7.67
C SER A 216 -14.58 -13.83 -6.63
N GLN A 217 -14.78 -15.15 -6.62
CA GLN A 217 -15.68 -15.87 -5.73
C GLN A 217 -14.90 -16.89 -4.88
N SER A 218 -15.59 -17.60 -3.99
CA SER A 218 -14.97 -18.68 -3.20
C SER A 218 -14.73 -19.92 -4.05
N TRP A 219 -13.64 -20.64 -3.79
CA TRP A 219 -13.48 -22.00 -4.29
C TRP A 219 -14.49 -22.96 -3.65
N ASN A 220 -14.81 -24.03 -4.38
CA ASN A 220 -15.60 -25.16 -3.91
C ASN A 220 -15.05 -26.46 -4.53
N SER A 221 -15.58 -27.60 -4.07
CA SER A 221 -15.26 -28.96 -4.55
C SER A 221 -16.53 -29.76 -4.85
N ASP A 222 -17.59 -29.07 -5.31
CA ASP A 222 -18.93 -29.65 -5.50
C ASP A 222 -19.05 -30.54 -6.76
N ASN A 223 -18.06 -30.51 -7.65
CA ASN A 223 -18.01 -31.21 -8.93
C ASN A 223 -19.12 -30.79 -9.92
N ASN A 224 -19.59 -29.53 -9.84
CA ASN A 224 -20.54 -28.99 -10.79
C ASN A 224 -19.92 -28.84 -12.19
N GLN A 225 -20.58 -29.42 -13.20
CA GLN A 225 -20.14 -29.38 -14.60
C GLN A 225 -20.43 -28.05 -15.30
N ASP A 226 -21.32 -27.22 -14.74
CA ASP A 226 -21.65 -25.92 -15.33
C ASP A 226 -20.62 -24.83 -14.96
N GLY A 227 -19.71 -25.13 -14.02
CA GLY A 227 -18.77 -24.16 -13.45
C GLY A 227 -19.45 -23.02 -12.70
N TYR A 228 -18.66 -22.03 -12.28
CA TYR A 228 -19.12 -20.81 -11.61
C TYR A 228 -18.16 -19.64 -11.90
N GLY A 229 -18.32 -18.53 -11.17
CA GLY A 229 -17.53 -17.32 -11.35
C GLY A 229 -18.28 -16.23 -12.12
N ASP A 230 -17.62 -15.09 -12.30
CA ASP A 230 -18.16 -13.93 -13.01
C ASP A 230 -17.07 -13.22 -13.83
N THR A 231 -17.45 -12.18 -14.56
CA THR A 231 -16.54 -11.43 -15.43
C THR A 231 -15.45 -10.64 -14.70
N ASN A 232 -15.43 -10.64 -13.36
CA ASN A 232 -14.30 -10.10 -12.60
C ASN A 232 -13.16 -11.12 -12.46
N CYS A 233 -13.39 -12.40 -12.81
CA CYS A 233 -12.31 -13.38 -12.92
C CYS A 233 -11.37 -13.01 -14.07
N PHE A 234 -10.08 -13.29 -13.89
CA PHE A 234 -9.08 -13.12 -14.94
C PHE A 234 -7.95 -14.13 -14.74
N ILE A 235 -7.25 -14.46 -15.81
CA ILE A 235 -6.01 -15.24 -15.76
C ILE A 235 -4.84 -14.37 -16.22
N PHE A 236 -3.61 -14.79 -15.94
CA PHE A 236 -2.44 -13.98 -16.24
C PHE A 236 -1.18 -14.81 -16.45
N THR A 237 -0.19 -14.19 -17.09
CA THR A 237 1.20 -14.64 -17.15
C THR A 237 2.11 -13.54 -16.64
N ILE A 238 3.21 -13.90 -15.96
CA ILE A 238 4.17 -12.95 -15.36
C ILE A 238 5.59 -13.26 -15.82
N ILE A 239 6.04 -14.51 -15.64
CA ILE A 239 7.33 -14.98 -16.16
C ILE A 239 7.04 -15.93 -17.31
N ASN A 240 7.52 -15.61 -18.50
CA ASN A 240 7.28 -16.41 -19.70
C ASN A 240 8.56 -16.52 -20.54
N ASN A 241 8.99 -17.76 -20.78
CA ASN A 241 10.23 -18.04 -21.51
C ASN A 241 10.16 -17.76 -23.03
N TYR A 242 8.98 -17.40 -23.55
CA TYR A 242 8.77 -17.05 -24.97
C TYR A 242 8.76 -15.55 -25.22
N GLY A 243 9.20 -14.74 -24.24
CA GLY A 243 9.35 -13.29 -24.39
C GLY A 243 8.05 -12.51 -24.30
N ARG A 244 7.00 -13.10 -23.70
CA ARG A 244 5.77 -12.37 -23.39
C ARG A 244 5.93 -11.61 -22.08
N GLU A 245 5.64 -10.31 -22.12
CA GLU A 245 5.58 -9.44 -20.94
C GLU A 245 4.41 -9.83 -20.01
N PRO A 246 4.43 -9.44 -18.72
CA PRO A 246 3.31 -9.65 -17.82
C PRO A 246 1.97 -9.20 -18.43
N THR A 247 1.04 -10.14 -18.61
CA THR A 247 -0.21 -9.90 -19.35
C THR A 247 -1.40 -10.44 -18.56
N LYS A 248 -2.47 -9.63 -18.47
CA LYS A 248 -3.79 -10.03 -17.95
C LYS A 248 -4.73 -10.43 -19.09
N PHE A 249 -5.45 -11.54 -18.91
CA PHE A 249 -6.49 -12.04 -19.81
C PHE A 249 -7.83 -12.03 -19.07
N VAL A 250 -8.81 -11.32 -19.64
CA VAL A 250 -10.10 -11.09 -19.00
C VAL A 250 -11.14 -12.11 -19.46
N ALA A 251 -12.08 -12.41 -18.58
CA ALA A 251 -13.23 -13.25 -18.89
C ALA A 251 -14.00 -12.75 -20.12
N ILE A 252 -14.37 -13.65 -21.04
CA ILE A 252 -15.19 -13.34 -22.22
C ILE A 252 -16.64 -13.12 -21.77
N PRO A 253 -17.24 -11.93 -21.94
CA PRO A 253 -18.62 -11.68 -21.50
C PRO A 253 -19.64 -12.52 -22.28
N GLY A 254 -20.71 -12.95 -21.59
CA GLY A 254 -21.81 -13.69 -22.22
C GLY A 254 -21.48 -15.16 -22.56
N PHE A 255 -20.38 -15.68 -22.00
CA PHE A 255 -20.08 -17.11 -22.02
C PHE A 255 -21.13 -17.88 -21.19
N THR A 256 -21.59 -19.02 -21.69
CA THR A 256 -22.61 -19.84 -21.01
C THR A 256 -22.02 -20.76 -19.96
N ASP A 257 -20.74 -21.09 -20.09
CA ASP A 257 -20.02 -21.97 -19.19
C ASP A 257 -19.31 -21.15 -18.10
N GLY A 258 -19.08 -21.73 -16.92
CA GLY A 258 -18.41 -21.05 -15.82
C GLY A 258 -16.94 -20.67 -16.13
N TYR A 259 -16.47 -19.59 -15.51
CA TYR A 259 -15.08 -19.12 -15.62
C TYR A 259 -14.13 -19.87 -14.68
N VAL A 260 -14.67 -20.56 -13.68
CA VAL A 260 -13.96 -21.33 -12.65
C VAL A 260 -14.69 -22.64 -12.41
N TYR A 261 -13.97 -23.71 -12.10
CA TYR A 261 -14.56 -25.02 -11.80
C TYR A 261 -14.01 -25.57 -10.48
N GLY A 262 -14.89 -26.24 -9.73
CA GLY A 262 -14.58 -26.83 -8.43
C GLY A 262 -14.65 -28.35 -8.45
N TYR A 263 -13.82 -28.98 -9.27
CA TYR A 263 -13.72 -30.44 -9.29
C TYR A 263 -12.82 -30.92 -8.16
N SER A 264 -13.33 -31.81 -7.31
CA SER A 264 -12.61 -32.39 -6.17
C SER A 264 -11.32 -33.15 -6.52
N THR A 265 -11.12 -33.46 -7.80
CA THR A 265 -9.93 -34.13 -8.36
C THR A 265 -8.90 -33.16 -8.96
N HIS A 266 -9.19 -31.87 -8.94
CA HIS A 266 -8.34 -30.81 -9.48
C HIS A 266 -8.00 -29.81 -8.36
N GLY A 267 -6.86 -29.13 -8.49
CA GLY A 267 -6.58 -27.93 -7.69
C GLY A 267 -7.28 -26.72 -8.33
N PRO A 268 -6.55 -25.62 -8.60
CA PRO A 268 -7.13 -24.47 -9.26
C PRO A 268 -7.49 -24.77 -10.72
N MET A 269 -8.72 -24.43 -11.10
CA MET A 269 -9.22 -24.55 -12.47
C MET A 269 -9.92 -23.27 -12.92
N PHE A 270 -9.31 -22.57 -13.87
CA PHE A 270 -9.84 -21.35 -14.50
C PHE A 270 -10.33 -21.70 -15.90
N GLY A 271 -11.61 -22.04 -16.00
CA GLY A 271 -12.21 -22.49 -17.24
C GLY A 271 -11.51 -23.73 -17.77
N SER A 272 -11.50 -23.86 -19.10
CA SER A 272 -10.65 -24.81 -19.82
C SER A 272 -9.24 -24.26 -20.08
N ASP A 273 -8.95 -23.04 -19.67
CA ASP A 273 -7.73 -22.30 -20.01
C ASP A 273 -6.56 -22.64 -19.10
N ILE A 274 -6.80 -22.88 -17.82
CA ILE A 274 -5.80 -23.37 -16.87
C ILE A 274 -6.46 -24.44 -16.00
N GLN A 275 -5.94 -25.66 -16.05
CA GLN A 275 -6.44 -26.80 -15.27
C GLN A 275 -5.26 -27.48 -14.58
N ILE A 276 -5.23 -27.44 -13.24
CA ILE A 276 -4.18 -28.10 -12.45
C ILE A 276 -4.75 -29.37 -11.82
N CYS A 277 -4.22 -30.53 -12.19
CA CYS A 277 -4.68 -31.82 -11.67
C CYS A 277 -4.08 -32.13 -10.30
N SER A 278 -4.66 -33.10 -9.58
CA SER A 278 -4.03 -33.66 -8.37
C SER A 278 -2.62 -34.18 -8.65
N ASN A 279 -1.73 -34.17 -7.65
CA ASN A 279 -0.35 -34.65 -7.74
C ASN A 279 0.45 -33.91 -8.84
N SER A 280 0.17 -32.63 -9.04
CA SER A 280 0.68 -31.84 -10.16
C SER A 280 2.20 -31.68 -10.22
N ASN A 281 2.93 -32.01 -9.16
CA ASN A 281 4.40 -31.98 -9.15
C ASN A 281 5.06 -33.23 -9.74
N ASN A 282 4.31 -34.33 -9.87
CA ASN A 282 4.80 -35.58 -10.43
C ASN A 282 4.05 -35.94 -11.72
N ASP A 283 2.76 -35.63 -11.77
CA ASP A 283 1.91 -35.94 -12.90
C ASP A 283 1.84 -34.77 -13.88
N ILE A 284 1.78 -35.13 -15.14
CA ILE A 284 1.77 -34.21 -16.27
C ILE A 284 0.36 -34.02 -16.85
N ASN A 285 -0.68 -34.34 -16.07
CA ASN A 285 -2.06 -34.25 -16.52
C ASN A 285 -2.62 -32.81 -16.50
N SER A 286 -1.89 -31.86 -15.90
CA SER A 286 -2.28 -30.45 -15.90
C SER A 286 -2.25 -29.90 -17.33
N TYR A 287 -3.25 -29.08 -17.67
CA TYR A 287 -3.54 -28.69 -19.05
C TYR A 287 -3.91 -27.22 -19.18
N SER A 288 -3.62 -26.64 -20.34
CA SER A 288 -4.06 -25.30 -20.72
C SER A 288 -4.65 -25.31 -22.12
N GLY A 289 -5.96 -25.11 -22.23
CA GLY A 289 -6.71 -24.98 -23.47
C GLY A 289 -6.82 -23.55 -23.99
N PHE A 290 -6.01 -22.62 -23.47
CA PHE A 290 -6.12 -21.21 -23.80
C PHE A 290 -5.89 -20.91 -25.29
N PRO A 291 -6.72 -20.06 -25.93
CA PRO A 291 -7.85 -19.32 -25.34
C PRO A 291 -9.20 -20.04 -25.47
N HIS A 292 -10.01 -20.03 -24.40
CA HIS A 292 -11.37 -20.57 -24.38
C HIS A 292 -12.37 -19.68 -23.62
N HIS A 293 -12.18 -19.45 -22.32
CA HIS A 293 -13.05 -18.63 -21.45
C HIS A 293 -12.48 -17.23 -21.20
N TYR A 294 -11.18 -17.07 -21.42
CA TYR A 294 -10.45 -15.83 -21.21
C TYR A 294 -9.80 -15.37 -22.50
N HIS A 295 -9.63 -14.05 -22.64
CA HIS A 295 -8.99 -13.46 -23.80
C HIS A 295 -8.15 -12.24 -23.43
N GLU A 296 -7.14 -11.98 -24.24
CA GLU A 296 -6.42 -10.71 -24.21
C GLU A 296 -7.30 -9.64 -24.88
N SER A 297 -7.45 -8.47 -24.25
CA SER A 297 -8.18 -7.34 -24.84
C SER A 297 -7.51 -6.79 -26.10
N SER A 298 -6.18 -6.97 -26.23
CA SER A 298 -5.40 -6.72 -27.44
C SER A 298 -5.48 -7.95 -28.36
N LYS A 299 -5.93 -7.76 -29.60
CA LYS A 299 -6.10 -8.81 -30.62
C LYS A 299 -4.78 -9.40 -31.16
N ILE A 300 -3.78 -9.67 -30.32
CA ILE A 300 -2.57 -10.38 -30.70
C ILE A 300 -2.92 -11.87 -30.80
N SER A 301 -2.31 -12.59 -31.74
CA SER A 301 -2.50 -14.04 -31.90
C SER A 301 -2.23 -14.76 -30.58
N GLN A 302 -3.28 -15.31 -30.00
CA GLN A 302 -3.24 -16.16 -28.83
C GLN A 302 -2.97 -17.60 -29.29
N GLY A 303 -2.14 -18.33 -28.56
CA GLY A 303 -1.72 -19.66 -28.95
C GLY A 303 -1.01 -20.38 -27.82
N ARG A 304 -0.50 -21.57 -28.15
CA ARG A 304 0.05 -22.59 -27.25
C ARG A 304 1.14 -22.11 -26.27
N TYR A 305 1.79 -20.97 -26.53
CA TYR A 305 2.91 -20.43 -25.74
C TYR A 305 2.52 -19.30 -24.77
N THR A 306 1.23 -19.13 -24.47
CA THR A 306 0.75 -17.99 -23.66
C THR A 306 1.16 -18.10 -22.18
N PHE A 307 1.15 -19.30 -21.62
CA PHE A 307 1.48 -19.55 -20.22
C PHE A 307 2.79 -20.33 -20.09
N CYS A 308 2.85 -21.56 -20.62
CA CYS A 308 4.09 -22.35 -20.80
C CYS A 308 3.98 -23.28 -22.03
N SER A 309 5.02 -24.06 -22.37
CA SER A 309 4.95 -25.04 -23.48
C SER A 309 4.13 -26.29 -23.12
N PHE A 310 2.81 -26.17 -23.04
CA PHE A 310 1.99 -27.33 -22.72
C PHE A 310 1.97 -28.34 -23.87
N ASP A 311 2.78 -29.40 -23.79
CA ASP A 311 2.23 -30.74 -23.53
C ASP A 311 2.79 -31.15 -22.17
N GLU A 312 1.91 -31.51 -21.23
CA GLU A 312 2.29 -32.38 -20.12
C GLU A 312 3.43 -31.85 -19.20
N ILE A 313 3.16 -30.78 -18.43
CA ILE A 313 4.16 -30.15 -17.54
C ILE A 313 3.77 -30.30 -16.07
N ALA A 314 4.75 -30.68 -15.24
CA ALA A 314 4.65 -30.70 -13.79
C ALA A 314 4.85 -29.30 -13.18
N MET A 315 4.31 -29.10 -11.98
CA MET A 315 4.36 -27.85 -11.24
C MET A 315 5.44 -27.90 -10.16
N GLU A 316 6.26 -26.85 -10.09
CA GLU A 316 7.27 -26.68 -9.04
C GLU A 316 6.66 -26.08 -7.77
N GLU A 317 5.67 -25.17 -7.90
CA GLU A 317 5.02 -24.51 -6.78
C GLU A 317 3.62 -23.99 -7.18
N ILE A 318 2.71 -23.94 -6.19
CA ILE A 318 1.42 -23.27 -6.30
C ILE A 318 1.17 -22.50 -5.01
N GLU A 319 0.94 -21.20 -5.11
CA GLU A 319 0.60 -20.34 -3.97
C GLU A 319 -0.75 -19.67 -4.19
N VAL A 320 -1.61 -19.73 -3.18
CA VAL A 320 -2.94 -19.09 -3.22
C VAL A 320 -3.07 -18.11 -2.07
N PHE A 321 -3.55 -16.92 -2.39
CA PHE A 321 -3.72 -15.82 -1.44
C PHE A 321 -5.15 -15.31 -1.45
N THR A 322 -5.72 -15.00 -0.28
CA THR A 322 -6.95 -14.19 -0.22
C THR A 322 -6.61 -12.73 -0.54
N THR A 323 -7.59 -12.02 -1.12
CA THR A 323 -7.43 -10.63 -1.59
C THR A 323 -8.32 -9.64 -0.83
N ASP A 324 -8.51 -9.85 0.47
CA ASP A 324 -9.36 -9.01 1.32
C ASP A 324 -8.77 -7.60 1.49
#